data_AF-U5D2Q1-F1
#
_entry.id   AF-U5D2Q1-F1
#
_cell.length_a   1.000
_cell.length_b   1.000
_cell.length_c   1.000
_cell.angle_alpha   90.00
_cell.angle_beta   90.00
_cell.angle_gamma   90.00
#
_symmetry.space_group_name_H-M   'P 1'
#
loop_
_entity.id
_entity.type
_entity.pdbx_description
1 polymer ?
#
loop_
_entity_poly.entity_id
_entity_poly.type
_entity_poly.pdbx_seq_one_letter_code
_entity_poly.pdbx_strand_id
1 'polypeptide(L)'
;SVTIPTAPNWSSQIWTQKGCKFDVSGIGHCLSGDCGGKLECDGLGAIPLASLFEITLGTPQALDYYDVSLVDGYNLPMVVVLHRTSGSCNTTDCGVYISVGEFREEMVECWV
;
A
#
# COMPACT_ATOMS: atom_id res chain seq x y z
N SER A 1 -5.18 -13.06 7.06
CA SER A 1 -4.99 -12.33 5.80
C SER A 1 -6.30 -11.63 5.45
N VAL A 2 -6.23 -10.51 4.74
CA VAL A 2 -7.39 -9.76 4.26
C VAL A 2 -7.21 -9.57 2.76
N THR A 3 -8.31 -9.66 2.00
CA THR A 3 -8.32 -9.43 0.56
C THR A 3 -9.19 -8.22 0.28
N ILE A 4 -8.63 -7.23 -0.41
CA ILE A 4 -9.33 -5.99 -0.78
C ILE A 4 -9.52 -6.03 -2.30
N PRO A 5 -10.76 -6.08 -2.81
CA PRO A 5 -11.00 -6.01 -4.24
C PRO A 5 -10.67 -4.61 -4.77
N THR A 6 -10.10 -4.54 -5.96
CA THR A 6 -9.80 -3.28 -6.64
C THR A 6 -10.79 -3.03 -7.78
N ALA A 7 -10.89 -1.77 -8.21
CA ALA A 7 -11.63 -1.39 -9.41
C ALA A 7 -10.67 -1.16 -10.59
N PRO A 8 -11.14 -1.17 -11.85
CA PRO A 8 -10.36 -0.65 -12.97
C PRO A 8 -10.01 0.83 -12.73
N ASN A 9 -8.83 1.27 -13.19
CA ASN A 9 -8.37 2.66 -13.09
C ASN A 9 -8.35 3.17 -11.64
N TRP A 10 -7.84 2.35 -10.72
CA TRP A 10 -7.89 2.59 -9.29
C TRP A 10 -6.53 3.04 -8.75
N SER A 11 -6.56 4.06 -7.90
CA SER A 11 -5.40 4.56 -7.18
C SER A 11 -5.66 4.53 -5.68
N SER A 12 -4.68 4.11 -4.89
CA SER A 12 -4.83 3.98 -3.44
C SER A 12 -3.50 3.98 -2.70
N GLN A 13 -3.60 4.21 -1.39
CA GLN A 13 -2.50 4.15 -0.44
C GLN A 13 -2.86 3.11 0.61
N ILE A 14 -1.92 2.22 0.90
CA ILE A 14 -2.07 1.16 1.90
C ILE A 14 -0.97 1.35 2.95
N TRP A 15 -1.35 1.39 4.21
CA TRP A 15 -0.41 1.51 5.32
C TRP A 15 -0.87 0.66 6.50
N THR A 16 -0.02 0.58 7.51
CA THR A 16 -0.33 -0.13 8.75
C THR A 16 -0.58 0.84 9.89
N GLN A 17 -1.62 0.58 10.68
CA GLN A 17 -1.82 1.26 11.96
C GLN A 17 -1.14 0.45 13.08
N LYS A 18 -0.41 1.11 13.99
CA LYS A 18 0.35 0.43 15.07
C LYS A 18 -0.06 0.93 16.45
N GLY A 19 -0.13 0.01 17.41
CA GLY A 19 -0.41 0.33 18.80
C GLY A 19 -1.84 0.81 19.03
N CYS A 20 -2.79 0.27 18.26
CA CYS A 20 -4.16 0.75 18.25
C CYS A 20 -5.00 0.22 19.41
N LYS A 21 -5.92 1.06 19.88
CA LYS A 21 -7.00 0.68 20.79
C LYS A 21 -8.31 1.25 20.28
N PHE A 22 -9.23 0.36 19.91
CA PHE A 22 -10.56 0.69 19.44
C PHE A 22 -11.62 0.17 20.41
N ASP A 23 -12.74 0.88 20.50
CA ASP A 23 -13.95 0.42 21.15
C ASP A 23 -14.78 -0.50 20.24
N VAL A 24 -15.95 -0.92 20.73
CA VAL A 24 -16.88 -1.79 19.98
C VAL A 24 -17.50 -1.12 18.75
N SER A 25 -17.41 0.21 18.66
CA SER A 25 -17.90 1.01 17.53
C SER A 25 -16.80 1.25 16.49
N GLY A 26 -15.58 0.73 16.70
CA GLY A 26 -14.44 0.95 15.82
C GLY A 26 -13.80 2.34 15.98
N ILE A 27 -14.11 3.06 17.07
CA ILE A 27 -13.56 4.38 17.38
C ILE A 27 -12.47 4.24 18.43
N GLY A 28 -11.37 4.96 18.27
CA GLY A 28 -10.17 4.76 19.06
C GLY A 28 -9.01 5.66 18.67
N HIS A 29 -7.80 5.13 18.85
CA HIS A 29 -6.56 5.80 18.43
C HIS A 29 -5.45 4.78 18.20
N CYS A 30 -4.49 5.15 17.36
CA CYS A 30 -3.24 4.44 17.15
C CYS A 30 -2.03 5.32 17.48
N LEU A 31 -0.89 4.68 17.78
CA LEU A 31 0.37 5.40 18.04
C LEU A 31 1.00 5.94 16.76
N SER A 32 0.80 5.27 15.63
CA SER A 32 1.30 5.67 14.31
C SER A 32 0.40 5.13 13.20
N GLY A 33 0.28 5.87 12.09
CA GLY A 33 -0.60 5.50 10.98
C GLY A 33 -2.09 5.59 11.30
N ASP A 34 -2.47 6.38 12.31
CA ASP A 34 -3.87 6.64 12.64
C ASP A 34 -4.57 7.36 11.48
N CYS A 35 -5.88 7.17 11.31
CA CYS A 35 -6.67 7.84 10.26
C CYS A 35 -7.91 8.52 10.86
N GLY A 36 -7.70 9.33 11.91
CA GLY A 36 -8.77 10.07 12.59
C GLY A 36 -9.48 9.25 13.66
N GLY A 37 -8.76 8.34 14.32
CA GLY A 37 -9.27 7.50 15.39
C GLY A 37 -10.27 6.44 14.92
N LYS A 38 -10.23 6.06 13.65
CA LYS A 38 -11.12 5.06 13.06
C LYS A 38 -10.38 3.77 12.72
N LEU A 39 -11.03 2.64 12.98
CA LEU A 39 -10.58 1.34 12.47
C LEU A 39 -10.75 1.27 10.94
N GLU A 40 -11.86 1.80 10.42
CA GLU A 40 -12.13 1.93 8.99
C GLU A 40 -11.96 3.40 8.56
N CYS A 41 -10.94 3.67 7.74
CA CYS A 41 -10.48 5.04 7.51
C CYS A 41 -11.41 5.91 6.66
N ASP A 42 -12.42 5.34 5.99
CA ASP A 42 -13.48 6.12 5.30
C ASP A 42 -12.91 7.17 4.32
N GLY A 43 -11.86 6.80 3.59
CA GLY A 43 -11.16 7.68 2.64
C GLY A 43 -10.15 8.65 3.26
N LEU A 44 -10.00 8.68 4.59
CA LEU A 44 -8.93 9.44 5.25
C LEU A 44 -7.58 8.74 5.07
N GLY A 45 -6.55 9.53 4.76
CA GLY A 45 -5.18 9.05 4.69
C GLY A 45 -4.55 8.82 6.07
N ALA A 46 -3.35 8.25 6.07
CA ALA A 46 -2.57 8.10 7.29
C ALA A 46 -2.16 9.46 7.84
N ILE A 47 -2.19 9.59 9.16
CA ILE A 47 -1.50 10.68 9.87
C ILE A 47 -0.03 10.25 10.04
N PRO A 48 0.94 11.08 9.60
CA PRO A 48 2.37 10.82 9.83
C PRO A 48 2.67 10.51 11.30
N LEU A 49 3.52 9.55 11.67
CA LEU A 49 4.49 8.81 10.86
C LEU A 49 3.94 7.49 10.30
N ALA A 50 3.96 7.28 8.99
CA ALA A 50 3.48 6.04 8.36
C ALA A 50 4.23 5.71 7.06
N SER A 51 4.67 4.45 6.93
CA SER A 51 5.13 3.91 5.66
C SER A 51 3.92 3.60 4.77
N LEU A 52 3.93 4.14 3.54
CA LEU A 52 2.82 4.03 2.59
C LEU A 52 3.20 3.16 1.41
N PHE A 53 2.35 2.21 1.03
CA PHE A 53 2.39 1.58 -0.28
C PHE A 53 1.40 2.30 -1.18
N GLU A 54 1.90 2.95 -2.22
CA GLU A 54 1.09 3.66 -3.19
C GLU A 54 0.95 2.79 -4.43
N ILE A 55 -0.26 2.70 -4.97
CA ILE A 55 -0.56 1.87 -6.13
C ILE A 55 -1.56 2.59 -7.03
N THR A 56 -1.29 2.56 -8.33
CA THR A 56 -2.18 3.05 -9.38
C THR A 56 -2.23 2.02 -10.50
N LEU A 57 -3.41 1.42 -10.68
CA LEU A 57 -3.65 0.33 -11.63
C LEU A 57 -4.47 0.81 -12.83
N GLY A 58 -4.18 0.25 -14.01
CA GLY A 58 -5.01 0.44 -15.20
C GLY A 58 -4.96 1.88 -15.72
N THR A 59 -3.78 2.50 -15.76
CA THR A 59 -3.68 3.84 -16.36
C THR A 59 -4.04 3.80 -17.86
N PRO A 60 -4.40 4.95 -18.48
CA PRO A 60 -4.74 5.00 -19.91
C PRO A 60 -3.65 4.48 -20.85
N GLN A 61 -2.40 4.38 -20.36
CA GLN A 61 -1.25 3.88 -21.09
C GLN A 61 -1.02 2.37 -20.88
N ALA A 62 -1.97 1.67 -20.23
CA ALA A 62 -1.83 0.27 -19.83
C ALA A 62 -0.59 0.04 -18.95
N LEU A 63 -0.26 1.01 -18.11
CA LEU A 63 0.82 0.92 -17.13
C LEU A 63 0.23 0.85 -15.73
N ASP A 64 0.80 -0.04 -14.92
CA ASP A 64 0.59 -0.02 -13.48
C ASP A 64 1.80 0.63 -12.81
N TYR A 65 1.53 1.51 -11.86
CA TYR A 65 2.53 2.17 -11.03
C TYR A 65 2.35 1.75 -9.59
N TYR A 66 3.47 1.49 -8.94
CA TYR A 66 3.49 1.17 -7.53
C TYR A 66 4.83 1.55 -6.95
N ASP A 67 4.81 2.02 -5.71
CA ASP A 67 5.98 2.45 -4.98
C ASP A 67 5.73 2.32 -3.49
N VAL A 68 6.82 2.36 -2.72
CA VAL A 68 6.72 2.49 -1.27
C VAL A 68 7.34 3.80 -0.84
N SER A 69 6.49 4.64 -0.26
CA SER A 69 6.81 6.01 0.13
C SER A 69 7.03 6.12 1.63
N LEU A 70 8.08 6.86 1.98
CA LEU A 70 8.40 7.29 3.35
C LEU A 70 8.29 8.80 3.52
N VAL A 71 7.63 9.48 2.58
CA VAL A 71 7.38 10.93 2.64
C VAL A 71 6.66 11.27 3.95
N ASP A 72 5.68 10.45 4.35
CA ASP A 72 4.96 10.57 5.62
C ASP A 72 5.64 9.85 6.79
N GLY A 73 6.90 9.45 6.64
CA GLY A 73 7.73 8.84 7.67
C GLY A 73 7.76 7.31 7.65
N TYR A 74 8.39 6.73 8.67
CA TYR A 74 8.56 5.28 8.81
C TYR A 74 7.93 4.78 10.10
N ASN A 75 7.11 3.73 10.02
CA ASN A 75 6.50 3.10 11.19
C ASN A 75 6.85 1.61 11.37
N LEU A 76 6.78 0.85 10.28
CA LEU A 76 6.96 -0.59 10.24
C LEU A 76 7.60 -1.01 8.90
N PRO A 77 8.42 -2.07 8.90
CA PRO A 77 8.93 -2.63 7.67
C PRO A 77 7.78 -3.24 6.88
N MET A 78 7.79 -3.02 5.57
CA MET A 78 6.81 -3.56 4.66
C MET A 78 7.50 -4.23 3.48
N VAL A 79 6.91 -5.34 3.05
CA VAL A 79 7.30 -6.06 1.83
C VAL A 79 6.07 -6.17 0.96
N VAL A 80 6.19 -5.68 -0.26
CA VAL A 80 5.18 -5.82 -1.29
C VAL A 80 5.66 -6.88 -2.27
N VAL A 81 4.82 -7.89 -2.50
CA VAL A 81 5.06 -8.94 -3.48
C VAL A 81 3.95 -8.87 -4.50
N LEU A 82 4.30 -8.60 -5.75
CA LEU A 82 3.33 -8.60 -6.84
C LEU A 82 3.25 -9.97 -7.49
N HIS A 83 2.02 -10.45 -7.65
CA HIS A 83 1.72 -11.71 -8.33
C HIS A 83 0.82 -11.41 -9.52
N ARG A 84 1.37 -11.48 -10.74
CA ARG A 84 0.60 -11.31 -11.97
C ARG A 84 0.14 -12.65 -12.51
N THR A 85 -1.13 -12.75 -12.89
CA THR A 85 -1.75 -13.97 -13.43
C THR A 85 -1.91 -13.97 -14.96
N SER A 86 -1.69 -12.84 -15.65
CA SER A 86 -1.71 -12.76 -17.12
C SER A 86 -1.00 -11.49 -17.66
N GLY A 87 -0.24 -11.61 -18.76
CA GLY A 87 0.58 -10.56 -19.40
C GLY A 87 2.00 -11.08 -19.70
N SER A 88 2.77 -10.47 -20.64
CA SER A 88 4.06 -11.02 -21.12
C SER A 88 5.25 -10.86 -20.15
N CYS A 89 5.08 -11.22 -18.88
CA CYS A 89 6.19 -11.77 -18.10
C CYS A 89 6.14 -13.29 -18.29
N ASN A 90 6.87 -13.78 -19.30
CA ASN A 90 7.00 -15.21 -19.65
C ASN A 90 7.83 -16.00 -18.62
N THR A 91 7.70 -15.66 -17.35
CA THR A 91 8.35 -16.35 -16.23
C THR A 91 7.29 -16.50 -15.15
N THR A 92 7.03 -17.74 -14.80
CA THR A 92 6.10 -18.23 -13.79
C THR A 92 6.41 -17.75 -12.35
N ASP A 93 7.25 -16.72 -12.21
CA ASP A 93 7.74 -16.18 -10.95
C ASP A 93 8.37 -14.78 -11.17
N CYS A 94 7.62 -13.83 -11.74
CA CYS A 94 8.05 -12.43 -11.74
C CYS A 94 7.59 -11.75 -10.44
N GLY A 95 8.10 -12.24 -9.32
CA GLY A 95 7.95 -11.57 -8.03
C GLY A 95 8.81 -10.31 -8.04
N VAL A 96 8.18 -9.14 -8.21
CA VAL A 96 8.82 -7.88 -7.86
C VAL A 96 8.64 -7.70 -6.36
N TYR A 97 9.78 -7.58 -5.66
CA TYR A 97 9.83 -7.40 -4.21
C TYR A 97 10.22 -5.96 -3.92
N ILE A 98 9.33 -5.20 -3.28
CA ILE A 98 9.68 -3.89 -2.73
C ILE A 98 9.75 -4.03 -1.22
N SER A 99 10.92 -3.78 -0.65
CA SER A 99 11.15 -3.86 0.79
C SER A 99 11.65 -2.54 1.37
N VAL A 100 10.99 -2.05 2.41
CA VAL A 100 11.46 -0.88 3.15
C VAL A 100 12.47 -1.32 4.21
N GLY A 101 13.74 -1.17 3.85
CA GLY A 101 14.90 -1.44 4.69
C GLY A 101 16.21 -0.93 4.08
N GLU A 102 16.21 -0.72 2.76
CA GLU A 102 17.29 -0.09 2.00
C GLU A 102 16.69 1.13 1.29
N PHE A 103 17.27 2.32 1.49
CA PHE A 103 16.73 3.61 1.03
C PHE A 103 16.74 3.72 -0.50
N ARG A 104 15.76 3.11 -1.17
CA ARG A 104 15.45 3.37 -2.57
C ARG A 104 13.95 3.46 -2.74
N GLU A 105 13.46 4.64 -3.14
CA GLU A 105 12.20 4.74 -3.86
C GLU A 105 12.37 3.94 -5.15
N GLU A 106 11.75 2.76 -5.21
CA GLU A 106 11.68 1.97 -6.43
C GLU A 106 10.28 2.14 -7.01
N MET A 107 10.15 3.13 -7.90
CA MET A 107 9.04 3.15 -8.84
C MET A 107 9.28 2.00 -9.81
N VAL A 108 8.43 0.99 -9.79
CA VAL A 108 8.51 -0.08 -10.77
C VAL A 108 7.36 0.08 -11.75
N GLU A 109 7.71 0.38 -12.99
CA GLU A 109 6.78 0.46 -14.10
C GLU A 109 6.55 -0.94 -14.64
N CYS A 110 5.29 -1.37 -14.69
CA CYS A 110 4.97 -2.66 -15.30
C CYS A 110 3.88 -2.49 -16.36
N TRP A 111 4.26 -2.71 -17.62
CA TRP A 111 3.35 -2.82 -18.76
C TRP A 111 2.33 -3.95 -18.54
N VAL A 112 1.04 -3.63 -18.67
CA VAL A 112 -0.08 -4.59 -18.67
C VAL A 112 -0.11 -5.35 -19.99
#